data_AF-A0A1A8W6Q9-F1
#
_entry.id   AF-A0A1A8W6Q9-F1
#
_cell.length_a   1.000
_cell.length_b   1.000
_cell.length_c   1.000
_cell.angle_alpha   90.00
_cell.angle_beta   90.00
_cell.angle_gamma   90.00
#
_symmetry.space_group_name_H-M   'P 1'
#
loop_
_entity.id
_entity.type
_entity.pdbx_description
1 polymer ?
#
loop_
_entity_poly.entity_id
_entity_poly.type
_entity_poly.pdbx_seq_one_letter_code
_entity_poly.pdbx_strand_id
1 'polypeptide(L)'
;ENTVVISSSKSWNLDVLKEYIFQKLEIIRVYTKVRKEKPDFTNPITLTRQRGSQTVEAVLSQIHKDMIKDFKFALVWGRSTKHNPQRVDLHHKLADEDVIQIVKNG
;
A
#
# COMPACT_ATOMS: atom_id res chain seq x y z
N GLU A 1 -0.63 4.23 24.90
CA GLU A 1 0.58 3.74 25.58
C GLU A 1 1.57 3.21 24.54
N ASN A 2 2.89 3.32 24.79
CA ASN A 2 3.96 3.00 23.81
C ASN A 2 5.02 2.02 24.37
N THR A 3 4.59 1.01 25.11
CA THR A 3 5.50 0.10 25.82
C THR A 3 5.02 -1.34 25.71
N VAL A 4 5.96 -2.28 25.54
CA VAL A 4 5.72 -3.73 25.55
C VAL A 4 6.75 -4.38 26.48
N VAL A 5 6.29 -5.15 27.47
CA VAL A 5 7.18 -5.88 28.39
C VAL A 5 7.62 -7.19 27.75
N ILE A 6 8.93 -7.43 27.69
CA ILE A 6 9.51 -8.63 27.09
C ILE A 6 10.52 -9.31 28.02
N SER A 7 10.83 -10.58 27.72
CA SER A 7 12.02 -11.26 28.23
C SER A 7 12.77 -11.89 27.07
N SER A 8 13.96 -11.37 26.75
CA SER A 8 14.77 -11.86 25.64
C SER A 8 15.34 -13.26 25.90
N SER A 9 15.81 -13.52 27.12
CA SER A 9 16.38 -14.82 27.51
C SER A 9 15.35 -15.95 27.52
N LYS A 10 14.09 -15.63 27.87
CA LYS A 10 12.98 -16.60 27.87
C LYS A 10 12.14 -16.56 26.60
N SER A 11 12.47 -15.69 25.66
CA SER A 11 11.69 -15.44 24.43
C SER A 11 10.21 -15.09 24.68
N TRP A 12 9.91 -14.44 25.81
CA TRP A 12 8.53 -14.06 26.15
C TRP A 12 8.14 -12.75 25.45
N ASN A 13 6.91 -12.72 24.91
CA ASN A 13 6.27 -11.57 24.26
C ASN A 13 7.02 -10.99 23.05
N LEU A 14 7.96 -11.74 22.46
CA LEU A 14 8.68 -11.27 21.27
C LEU A 14 7.77 -11.20 20.04
N ASP A 15 6.79 -12.08 19.95
CA ASP A 15 5.69 -12.06 18.98
C ASP A 15 4.82 -10.81 19.12
N VAL A 16 4.38 -10.51 20.35
CA VAL A 16 3.60 -9.29 20.65
C VAL A 16 4.39 -8.04 20.30
N LEU A 17 5.69 -8.00 20.63
CA LEU A 17 6.56 -6.89 20.25
C LEU A 17 6.68 -6.74 18.72
N LYS A 18 6.83 -7.85 17.99
CA LYS A 18 6.89 -7.81 16.51
C LYS A 18 5.60 -7.26 15.90
N GLU A 19 4.45 -7.74 16.36
CA GLU A 19 3.15 -7.27 15.90
C GLU A 19 2.95 -5.79 16.23
N TYR A 20 3.32 -5.38 17.45
CA TYR A 20 3.26 -3.99 17.87
C TYR A 20 4.14 -3.08 17.01
N ILE A 21 5.37 -3.50 16.70
CA ILE A 21 6.26 -2.78 15.78
C ILE A 21 5.61 -2.66 14.40
N PHE A 22 5.11 -3.76 13.86
CA PHE A 22 4.48 -3.78 12.53
C PHE A 22 3.27 -2.83 12.46
N GLN A 23 2.42 -2.85 13.48
CA GLN A 23 1.27 -1.95 13.61
C GLN A 23 1.72 -0.48 13.64
N LYS A 24 2.79 -0.17 14.38
CA LYS A 24 3.32 1.21 14.50
C LYS A 24 4.03 1.72 13.25
N LEU A 25 4.52 0.83 12.40
CA LEU A 25 5.10 1.23 11.12
C LEU A 25 4.03 1.71 10.12
N GLU A 26 2.74 1.44 10.40
CA GLU A 26 1.59 1.83 9.55
C GLU A 26 1.85 1.49 8.07
N ILE A 27 2.35 0.27 7.86
CA ILE A 27 2.71 -0.24 6.54
C ILE A 27 1.42 -0.56 5.77
N ILE A 28 1.32 -0.08 4.53
CA ILE A 28 0.30 -0.52 3.59
C ILE A 28 0.94 -1.22 2.39
N ARG A 29 0.36 -2.33 1.99
CA ARG A 29 0.74 -3.14 0.83
C ARG A 29 -0.27 -2.87 -0.27
N VAL A 30 0.20 -2.46 -1.43
CA VAL A 30 -0.63 -2.21 -2.61
C VAL A 30 -0.22 -3.17 -3.72
N TYR A 31 -1.20 -3.91 -4.23
CA TYR A 31 -0.97 -4.92 -5.25
C TYR A 31 -1.23 -4.36 -6.64
N THR A 32 -0.37 -4.66 -7.59
CA THR A 32 -0.52 -4.17 -8.96
C THR A 32 -1.32 -5.15 -9.81
N LYS A 33 -2.08 -4.60 -10.75
CA LYS A 33 -2.86 -5.39 -11.70
C LYS A 33 -2.64 -4.84 -13.10
N VAL A 34 -2.21 -5.71 -14.02
CA VAL A 34 -2.13 -5.40 -15.45
C VAL A 34 -3.50 -5.55 -16.11
N ARG A 35 -3.77 -4.75 -17.15
CA ARG A 35 -5.01 -4.84 -17.91
C ARG A 35 -5.13 -6.23 -18.54
N LYS A 36 -6.30 -6.86 -18.41
CA LYS A 36 -6.60 -8.24 -18.85
C LYS A 36 -5.87 -9.36 -18.09
N GLU A 37 -5.06 -9.04 -17.10
CA GLU A 37 -4.41 -10.04 -16.23
C GLU A 37 -5.01 -10.04 -14.82
N LYS A 38 -4.73 -11.11 -14.08
CA LYS A 38 -5.05 -11.20 -12.65
C LYS A 38 -4.10 -10.28 -11.86
N PRO A 39 -4.50 -9.78 -10.68
CA PRO A 39 -3.60 -9.06 -9.79
C PRO A 39 -2.39 -9.92 -9.39
N ASP A 40 -1.22 -9.30 -9.27
CA ASP A 40 -0.04 -9.93 -8.68
C ASP A 40 -0.05 -9.73 -7.16
N PHE A 41 -0.22 -10.82 -6.41
CA PHE A 41 -0.22 -10.84 -4.95
C PHE A 41 1.13 -11.21 -4.34
N THR A 42 2.15 -11.46 -5.16
CA THR A 42 3.48 -11.91 -4.70
C THR A 42 4.41 -10.74 -4.38
N ASN A 43 4.31 -9.64 -5.13
CA ASN A 43 5.21 -8.48 -4.99
C ASN A 43 4.43 -7.18 -4.74
N PRO A 44 3.96 -6.93 -3.50
CA PRO A 44 3.28 -5.68 -3.17
C PRO A 44 4.24 -4.48 -3.16
N ILE A 45 3.73 -3.34 -3.59
CA ILE A 45 4.36 -2.04 -3.37
C ILE A 45 4.06 -1.64 -1.93
N THR A 46 5.11 -1.38 -1.15
CA THR A 46 5.01 -1.12 0.28
C THR A 46 5.18 0.37 0.58
N LEU A 47 4.13 1.01 1.09
CA LEU A 47 4.14 2.40 1.51
C LEU A 47 4.10 2.50 3.03
N THR A 48 4.79 3.49 3.59
CA THR A 48 4.80 3.77 5.03
C THR A 48 4.63 5.27 5.23
N ARG A 49 3.95 5.68 6.29
CA ARG A 49 3.76 7.12 6.58
C ARG A 49 5.07 7.87 6.80
N GLN A 50 6.09 7.18 7.31
CA GLN A 50 7.41 7.77 7.56
C GLN A 50 8.16 8.11 6.26
N ARG A 51 7.88 7.40 5.16
CA ARG A 51 8.56 7.59 3.87
C ARG A 51 7.81 8.51 2.91
N GLY A 52 6.60 8.94 3.25
CA GLY A 52 5.82 9.86 2.44
C GLY A 52 4.32 9.61 2.53
N SER A 53 3.61 10.08 1.51
CA SER A 53 2.16 9.91 1.41
C SER A 53 1.80 8.47 1.03
N GLN A 54 0.59 8.06 1.42
CA GLN A 54 0.00 6.75 1.10
C GLN A 54 -1.04 6.93 0.00
N THR A 55 -0.60 7.47 -1.14
CA THR A 55 -1.47 7.86 -2.25
C THR A 55 -1.14 7.11 -3.53
N VAL A 56 -2.02 7.19 -4.54
CA VAL A 56 -1.75 6.66 -5.89
C VAL A 56 -0.47 7.25 -6.46
N GLU A 57 -0.23 8.55 -6.30
CA GLU A 57 1.02 9.21 -6.74
C GLU A 57 2.28 8.58 -6.13
N ALA A 58 2.23 8.23 -4.84
CA ALA A 58 3.33 7.58 -4.14
C ALA A 58 3.62 6.19 -4.70
N VAL A 59 2.56 5.43 -5.06
CA VAL A 59 2.71 4.13 -5.74
C VAL A 59 3.41 4.30 -7.08
N LEU A 60 2.93 5.22 -7.92
CA LEU A 60 3.53 5.47 -9.24
C LEU A 60 5.00 5.88 -9.12
N SER A 61 5.33 6.73 -8.16
CA SER A 61 6.69 7.19 -7.90
C SER A 61 7.65 6.07 -7.52
N GLN A 62 7.16 5.03 -6.82
CA GLN A 62 7.96 3.84 -6.48
C GLN A 62 8.16 2.91 -7.68
N ILE A 63 7.21 2.84 -8.62
CA ILE A 63 7.35 2.05 -9.85
C ILE A 63 8.31 2.77 -10.79
N HIS A 64 7.96 4.00 -11.20
CA HIS A 64 8.78 4.84 -12.06
C HIS A 64 8.24 6.28 -12.09
N LYS A 65 9.12 7.27 -11.84
CA LYS A 65 8.74 8.69 -11.72
C LYS A 65 7.99 9.24 -12.94
N ASP A 66 8.32 8.78 -14.14
CA ASP A 66 7.66 9.25 -15.38
C ASP A 66 6.22 8.75 -15.55
N MET A 67 5.78 7.73 -14.80
CA MET A 67 4.40 7.25 -14.90
C MET A 67 3.36 8.30 -14.51
N ILE A 68 3.75 9.29 -13.70
CA ILE A 68 2.87 10.40 -13.31
C ILE A 68 2.53 11.27 -14.52
N LYS A 69 3.48 11.47 -15.44
CA LYS A 69 3.29 12.31 -16.64
C LYS A 69 2.23 11.74 -17.57
N ASP A 70 2.21 10.42 -17.71
CA ASP A 70 1.27 9.72 -18.58
C ASP A 70 0.00 9.27 -17.85
N PHE A 71 -0.21 9.65 -16.59
CA PHE A 71 -1.35 9.17 -15.81
C PHE A 71 -2.67 9.77 -16.29
N LYS A 72 -3.69 8.92 -16.50
CA LYS A 72 -5.07 9.35 -16.77
C LYS A 72 -5.99 9.16 -15.58
N PHE A 73 -5.95 7.97 -14.98
CA PHE A 73 -6.64 7.60 -13.75
C PHE A 73 -6.15 6.22 -13.27
N ALA A 74 -6.48 5.85 -12.04
CA ALA A 74 -6.34 4.49 -11.55
C ALA A 74 -7.72 3.86 -11.31
N LEU A 75 -7.80 2.55 -11.50
CA LEU A 75 -8.88 1.73 -10.97
C LEU A 75 -8.38 1.06 -9.70
N VAL A 76 -9.11 1.23 -8.60
CA VAL A 76 -8.77 0.64 -7.30
C VAL A 76 -9.87 -0.30 -6.86
N TRP A 77 -9.47 -1.46 -6.34
CA TRP A 77 -10.31 -2.40 -5.62
C TRP A 77 -9.80 -2.50 -4.19
N GLY A 78 -10.68 -2.34 -3.21
CA GLY A 78 -10.31 -2.56 -1.81
C GLY A 78 -11.08 -1.68 -0.85
N ARG A 79 -10.49 -1.44 0.32
CA ARG A 79 -11.15 -0.75 1.44
C ARG A 79 -11.08 0.76 1.32
N SER A 80 -10.19 1.29 0.49
CA SER A 80 -10.11 2.73 0.26
C SER A 80 -11.23 3.26 -0.65
N THR A 81 -11.95 2.39 -1.35
CA THR A 81 -13.00 2.75 -2.30
C THR A 81 -14.38 2.32 -1.81
N LYS A 82 -15.43 3.04 -2.23
CA LYS A 82 -16.82 2.69 -1.92
C LYS A 82 -17.38 1.64 -2.88
N HIS A 83 -16.80 1.56 -4.09
CA HIS A 83 -17.21 0.64 -5.14
C HIS A 83 -15.98 -0.08 -5.70
N ASN A 84 -16.19 -1.29 -6.22
CA ASN A 84 -15.13 -2.16 -6.73
C ASN A 84 -15.37 -2.54 -8.20
N PRO A 85 -14.55 -2.08 -9.16
CA PRO A 85 -13.54 -1.03 -9.01
C PRO A 85 -14.14 0.38 -8.93
N GLN A 86 -13.39 1.31 -8.33
CA GLN A 86 -13.66 2.74 -8.41
C GLN A 86 -12.53 3.44 -9.16
N ARG A 87 -12.90 4.41 -10.00
CA ARG A 87 -11.96 5.31 -10.66
C ARG A 87 -11.49 6.39 -9.68
N VAL A 88 -10.19 6.57 -9.56
CA VAL A 88 -9.56 7.52 -8.62
C VAL A 88 -8.44 8.33 -9.30
N ASP A 89 -8.08 9.45 -8.67
CA ASP A 89 -7.01 10.35 -9.09
C ASP A 89 -5.67 10.05 -8.37
N LEU A 90 -4.68 10.91 -8.57
CA LEU A 90 -3.35 10.77 -7.96
C LEU A 90 -3.36 10.97 -6.43
N HIS A 91 -4.29 11.80 -5.93
CA HIS A 91 -4.34 12.20 -4.52
C HIS A 91 -5.14 11.24 -3.64
N HIS A 92 -5.86 10.30 -4.25
CA HIS A 92 -6.60 9.25 -3.54
C HIS A 92 -5.69 8.49 -2.57
N LYS A 93 -6.13 8.42 -1.30
CA LYS A 93 -5.43 7.67 -0.25
C LYS A 93 -5.75 6.19 -0.36
N LEU A 94 -4.72 5.37 -0.35
CA LEU A 94 -4.83 3.91 -0.42
C LEU A 94 -4.88 3.30 0.98
N ALA A 95 -5.46 2.11 1.05
CA ALA A 95 -5.51 1.28 2.24
C ALA A 95 -4.63 0.03 2.04
N ASP A 96 -4.27 -0.62 3.15
CA ASP A 96 -3.56 -1.90 3.11
C ASP A 96 -4.40 -2.95 2.36
N GLU A 97 -3.72 -3.66 1.47
CA GLU A 97 -4.22 -4.70 0.57
C GLU A 97 -5.07 -4.22 -0.61
N ASP A 98 -5.09 -2.92 -0.90
CA ASP A 98 -5.73 -2.42 -2.12
C ASP A 98 -5.03 -2.96 -3.38
N VAL A 99 -5.83 -3.25 -4.40
CA VAL A 99 -5.36 -3.60 -5.75
C VAL A 99 -5.51 -2.38 -6.65
N ILE A 100 -4.48 -2.07 -7.43
CA ILE A 100 -4.45 -0.92 -8.33
C ILE A 100 -4.14 -1.32 -9.78
N GLN A 101 -4.89 -0.75 -10.73
CA GLN A 101 -4.60 -0.81 -12.16
C GLN A 101 -4.47 0.61 -12.71
N ILE A 102 -3.32 0.91 -13.33
CA ILE A 102 -3.04 2.23 -13.89
C ILE A 102 -3.54 2.32 -15.33
N VAL A 103 -4.24 3.41 -15.64
CA VAL A 103 -4.64 3.75 -17.01
C VAL A 103 -3.87 4.99 -17.44
N LYS A 104 -3.15 4.85 -18.56
CA LYS A 104 -2.33 5.92 -19.13
C LYS A 104 -3.14 6.76 -20.13
N ASN A 105 -2.68 7.99 -20.36
CA ASN A 105 -3.07 8.78 -21.53
C ASN A 105 -2.62 8.01 -22.78
N GLY A 106 -3.49 7.95 -23.77
CA GLY A 106 -3.21 7.32 -25.05
C GLY A 106 -2.46 8.25 -25.97
#